data_AF-A0A954IKL2-F1
#
_entry.id   AF-A0A954IKL2-F1
#
_cell.length_a   1.000
_cell.length_b   1.000
_cell.length_c   1.000
_cell.angle_alpha   90.00
_cell.angle_beta   90.00
_cell.angle_gamma   90.00
#
_symmetry.space_group_name_H-M   'P 1'
#
loop_
_entity.id
_entity.type
_entity.pdbx_description
1 polymer ?
#
loop_
_entity_poly.entity_id
_entity_poly.type
_entity_poly.pdbx_seq_one_letter_code
_entity_poly.pdbx_strand_id
1 'polypeptide(L)'
;MSQSSRRQFLKTSAAASTLFAAPWIARAATPFADKLGVAVVGVNGRGSSHIGAYLGDSRTEIRTIVDVDEVVGNKRCEEIEKKQGFRPKLVTDMRRAFEDDSIDIVSTATPNHWHALTGIWAMQAGKDAYVEKPVCHKVWEGSALIAAARKYNRMCQV
;
A
#
# COMPACT_ATOMS: atom_id res chain seq x y z
N MET A 1 -25.05 -46.79 7.62
CA MET A 1 -24.68 -45.55 6.91
C MET A 1 -25.72 -44.50 7.26
N SER A 2 -25.39 -43.53 8.12
CA SER A 2 -26.36 -42.53 8.57
C SER A 2 -26.67 -41.55 7.43
N GLN A 3 -27.94 -41.46 7.04
CA GLN A 3 -28.38 -40.48 6.04
C GLN A 3 -28.33 -39.09 6.67
N SER A 4 -27.48 -38.21 6.13
CA SER A 4 -27.51 -36.78 6.46
C SER A 4 -28.83 -36.18 5.98
N SER A 5 -29.63 -35.62 6.90
CA SER A 5 -30.88 -34.96 6.51
C SER A 5 -30.60 -33.67 5.72
N ARG A 6 -31.50 -33.29 4.79
CA ARG A 6 -31.40 -32.05 3.99
C ARG A 6 -31.17 -30.80 4.85
N ARG A 7 -31.79 -30.77 6.05
CA ARG A 7 -31.62 -29.69 7.03
C ARG A 7 -30.19 -29.63 7.58
N GLN A 8 -29.54 -30.78 7.73
CA GLN A 8 -28.16 -30.88 8.21
C GLN A 8 -27.19 -30.45 7.12
N PHE A 9 -27.42 -30.85 5.86
CA PHE A 9 -26.66 -30.38 4.70
C PHE A 9 -26.72 -28.85 4.56
N LEU A 10 -27.92 -28.26 4.60
CA LEU A 10 -28.08 -26.80 4.50
C LEU A 10 -27.38 -26.05 5.65
N LYS A 11 -27.42 -26.59 6.87
CA LYS A 11 -26.67 -26.01 8.01
C LYS A 11 -25.16 -26.09 7.81
N THR A 12 -24.65 -27.22 7.30
CA THR A 12 -23.22 -27.39 7.02
C THR A 12 -22.75 -26.52 5.86
N SER A 13 -23.54 -26.38 4.79
CA SER A 13 -23.23 -25.50 3.66
C SER A 13 -23.25 -24.02 4.05
N ALA A 14 -24.21 -23.59 4.87
CA ALA A 14 -24.25 -22.22 5.38
C ALA A 14 -23.01 -21.90 6.25
N ALA A 15 -22.61 -22.84 7.13
CA ALA A 15 -21.41 -22.69 7.95
C ALA A 15 -20.09 -22.73 7.13
N ALA A 16 -20.07 -23.43 6.00
CA ALA A 16 -18.93 -23.40 5.09
C ALA A 16 -18.84 -22.06 4.34
N SER A 17 -19.98 -21.47 3.96
CA SER A 17 -20.02 -20.19 3.22
C SER A 17 -19.51 -19.00 4.05
N THR A 18 -19.71 -19.01 5.37
CA THR A 18 -19.19 -17.97 6.27
C THR A 18 -17.67 -17.97 6.36
N LEU A 19 -17.00 -19.13 6.19
CA LEU A 19 -15.54 -19.22 6.19
C LEU A 19 -14.91 -18.60 4.93
N PHE A 20 -15.57 -18.71 3.77
CA PHE A 20 -15.11 -18.05 2.54
C PHE A 20 -15.41 -16.54 2.51
N ALA A 21 -16.45 -16.09 3.21
CA ALA A 21 -16.78 -14.68 3.36
C ALA A 21 -15.99 -13.99 4.48
N ALA A 22 -15.42 -14.75 5.43
CA ALA A 22 -14.70 -14.20 6.58
C ALA A 22 -13.58 -13.20 6.22
N PRO A 23 -12.74 -13.40 5.17
CA PRO A 23 -11.71 -12.43 4.80
C PRO A 23 -12.30 -11.10 4.33
N TRP A 24 -13.42 -11.14 3.61
CA TRP A 24 -14.11 -9.96 3.08
C TRP A 24 -14.82 -9.17 4.19
N ILE A 25 -15.48 -9.88 5.11
CA ILE A 25 -16.15 -9.29 6.28
C ILE A 25 -15.11 -8.70 7.25
N ALA A 26 -13.97 -9.38 7.45
CA ALA A 26 -12.88 -8.87 8.29
C ALA A 26 -12.28 -7.58 7.70
N ARG A 27 -12.17 -7.47 6.37
CA ARG A 27 -11.71 -6.24 5.69
C ARG A 27 -12.72 -5.09 5.87
N ALA A 28 -14.02 -5.39 5.80
CA ALA A 28 -15.09 -4.41 6.01
C ALA A 28 -15.27 -3.95 7.47
N ALA A 29 -14.83 -4.77 8.45
CA ALA A 29 -14.98 -4.46 9.87
C ALA A 29 -13.83 -3.59 10.45
N THR A 30 -12.85 -3.20 9.64
CA THR A 30 -11.80 -2.28 10.10
C THR A 30 -12.29 -0.83 10.01
N PRO A 31 -11.96 0.06 10.97
CA PRO A 31 -12.31 1.49 10.93
C PRO A 31 -11.77 2.26 9.70
N PHE A 32 -10.98 1.58 8.87
CA PHE A 32 -10.26 2.10 7.72
C PHE A 32 -10.81 1.62 6.38
N ALA A 33 -11.94 0.88 6.39
CA ALA A 33 -12.50 0.20 5.21
C ALA A 33 -12.76 1.12 4.00
N ASP A 34 -12.90 2.43 4.20
CA ASP A 34 -13.20 3.39 3.12
C ASP A 34 -11.99 4.18 2.59
N LYS A 35 -10.83 4.13 3.25
CA LYS A 35 -9.64 4.91 2.86
C LYS A 35 -8.55 4.06 2.22
N LEU A 36 -7.95 4.61 1.18
CA LEU A 36 -6.78 4.04 0.51
C LEU A 36 -5.55 4.16 1.40
N GLY A 37 -4.94 3.02 1.73
CA GLY A 37 -3.72 2.96 2.50
C GLY A 37 -2.49 3.32 1.67
N VAL A 38 -1.70 4.28 2.15
CA VAL A 38 -0.54 4.79 1.44
C VAL A 38 0.75 4.44 2.17
N ALA A 39 1.74 3.97 1.40
CA ALA A 39 3.13 3.91 1.81
C ALA A 39 3.92 5.02 1.13
N VAL A 40 4.62 5.86 1.90
CA VAL A 40 5.51 6.89 1.34
C VAL A 40 6.97 6.46 1.52
N VAL A 41 7.70 6.36 0.41
CA VAL A 41 9.09 5.88 0.34
C VAL A 41 10.04 7.04 0.09
N GLY A 42 10.92 7.31 1.06
CA GLY A 42 11.75 8.51 1.15
C GLY A 42 10.91 9.71 1.61
N VAL A 43 11.12 10.17 2.84
CA VAL A 43 10.19 11.11 3.51
C VAL A 43 10.78 12.43 3.99
N ASN A 44 12.05 12.68 3.64
CA ASN A 44 12.61 14.01 3.80
C ASN A 44 12.09 14.95 2.68
N GLY A 45 12.67 16.15 2.54
CA GLY A 45 12.54 17.04 1.36
C GLY A 45 11.22 16.91 0.60
N ARG A 46 11.26 16.33 -0.60
CA ARG A 46 10.08 16.15 -1.46
C ARG A 46 9.04 15.17 -0.92
N GLY A 47 9.48 14.09 -0.26
CA GLY A 47 8.59 13.15 0.43
C GLY A 47 7.73 13.82 1.51
N SER A 48 8.21 14.89 2.15
CA SER A 48 7.39 15.70 3.05
C SER A 48 6.20 16.37 2.34
N SER A 49 6.36 16.75 1.06
CA SER A 49 5.25 17.27 0.25
C SER A 49 4.25 16.17 -0.10
N HIS A 50 4.72 14.94 -0.36
CA HIS A 50 3.85 13.79 -0.59
C HIS A 50 3.00 13.50 0.65
N ILE A 51 3.65 13.46 1.82
CA ILE A 51 2.96 13.31 3.11
C ILE A 51 1.88 14.38 3.27
N GLY A 52 2.21 15.65 3.00
CA GLY A 52 1.24 16.74 3.07
C GLY A 52 0.05 16.56 2.12
N ALA A 53 0.29 16.12 0.88
CA ALA A 53 -0.76 15.90 -0.11
C ALA A 53 -1.71 14.78 0.30
N TYR A 54 -1.19 13.62 0.72
CA TYR A 54 -2.03 12.50 1.17
C TYR A 54 -2.76 12.81 2.47
N LEU A 55 -2.13 13.49 3.44
CA LEU A 55 -2.84 13.94 4.64
C LEU A 55 -3.96 14.95 4.34
N GLY A 56 -3.84 15.69 3.23
CA GLY A 56 -4.86 16.63 2.77
C GLY A 56 -6.02 15.99 2.00
N ASP A 57 -5.91 14.72 1.60
CA ASP A 57 -6.96 14.00 0.88
C ASP A 57 -7.73 13.09 1.83
N SER A 58 -9.01 13.37 2.02
CA SER A 58 -9.89 12.63 2.93
C SER A 58 -10.08 11.16 2.55
N ARG A 59 -9.74 10.78 1.31
CA ARG A 59 -9.85 9.40 0.79
C ARG A 59 -8.62 8.55 1.09
N THR A 60 -7.56 9.14 1.64
CA THR A 60 -6.29 8.44 1.88
C THR A 60 -5.87 8.48 3.33
N GLU A 61 -5.01 7.55 3.69
CA GLU A 61 -4.34 7.53 4.98
C GLU A 61 -2.94 6.95 4.84
N ILE A 62 -1.99 7.51 5.59
CA ILE A 62 -0.61 7.07 5.53
C ILE A 62 -0.45 5.94 6.55
N ARG A 63 -0.31 4.70 6.07
CA ARG A 63 -0.19 3.52 6.94
C ARG A 63 1.28 3.17 7.20
N THR A 64 2.16 3.45 6.24
CA THR A 64 3.58 3.12 6.34
C THR A 64 4.46 4.26 5.83
N ILE A 65 5.51 4.56 6.58
CA ILE A 65 6.63 5.38 6.16
C ILE A 65 7.84 4.47 5.94
N VAL A 66 8.51 4.68 4.82
CA VAL A 66 9.76 3.99 4.50
C VAL A 66 10.89 5.00 4.40
N ASP A 67 11.87 4.89 5.31
CA ASP A 67 13.10 5.67 5.24
C ASP A 67 14.26 4.89 5.85
N VAL A 68 15.45 4.99 5.24
CA VAL A 68 16.66 4.36 5.76
C VAL A 68 17.22 5.11 6.96
N ASP A 69 16.93 6.41 7.06
CA ASP A 69 17.25 7.24 8.21
C ASP A 69 16.08 7.20 9.20
N GLU A 70 16.23 6.39 10.25
CA GLU A 70 15.19 6.22 11.26
C GLU A 70 14.92 7.50 12.06
N VAL A 71 15.87 8.43 12.16
CA VAL A 71 15.64 9.72 12.84
C VAL A 71 14.67 10.56 12.02
N VAL A 72 14.90 10.65 10.71
CA VAL A 72 13.99 11.33 9.78
C VAL A 72 12.63 10.63 9.76
N GLY A 73 12.62 9.30 9.63
CA GLY A 73 11.40 8.49 9.60
C GLY A 73 10.54 8.67 10.86
N ASN A 74 11.13 8.56 12.05
CA ASN A 74 10.40 8.71 13.31
C ASN A 74 9.80 10.11 13.48
N LYS A 75 10.55 11.15 13.11
CA LYS A 75 10.05 12.53 13.10
C LYS A 75 8.80 12.66 12.23
N ARG A 76 8.81 12.08 11.03
CA ARG A 76 7.64 12.13 10.12
C ARG A 76 6.47 11.32 10.68
N CYS A 77 6.71 10.16 11.25
CA CYS A 77 5.67 9.39 11.92
C CYS A 77 4.96 10.20 13.02
N GLU A 78 5.69 10.97 13.84
CA GLU A 78 5.09 11.85 14.86
C GLU A 78 4.26 13.00 14.26
N GLU A 79 4.75 13.62 13.19
CA GLU A 79 4.02 14.69 12.49
C GLU A 79 2.73 14.18 11.86
N ILE A 80 2.76 12.96 11.30
CA ILE A 80 1.61 12.29 10.70
C ILE A 80 0.61 11.90 11.79
N GLU A 81 1.08 11.30 12.88
CA GLU A 81 0.24 10.88 14.02
C GLU A 81 -0.60 12.03 14.56
N LYS A 82 0.00 13.21 14.71
CA LYS A 82 -0.72 14.43 15.15
C LYS A 82 -1.81 14.89 14.19
N LYS A 83 -1.72 14.54 12.91
CA LYS A 83 -2.64 15.01 11.85
C LYS A 83 -3.74 14.02 11.52
N GLN A 84 -3.43 12.73 11.42
CA GLN A 84 -4.42 11.70 11.09
C GLN A 84 -4.94 10.92 12.32
N GLY A 85 -4.34 11.13 13.50
CA GLY A 85 -4.76 10.54 14.77
C GLY A 85 -4.15 9.18 15.10
N PHE A 86 -3.31 8.61 14.23
CA PHE A 86 -2.59 7.37 14.48
C PHE A 86 -1.21 7.36 13.82
N ARG A 87 -0.27 6.67 14.46
CA ARG A 87 1.12 6.56 14.00
C ARG A 87 1.25 5.57 12.84
N PRO A 88 1.82 5.96 11.69
CA PRO A 88 2.17 5.00 10.65
C PRO A 88 3.33 4.10 11.10
N LYS A 89 3.39 2.89 10.55
CA LYS A 89 4.54 1.99 10.73
C LYS A 89 5.77 2.63 10.09
N LEU A 90 6.90 2.62 10.78
CA LEU A 90 8.20 2.94 10.18
C LEU A 90 8.89 1.63 9.78
N VAL A 91 9.35 1.55 8.53
CA VAL A 91 10.21 0.47 8.06
C VAL A 91 11.40 1.06 7.30
N THR A 92 12.55 0.40 7.40
CA THR A 92 13.77 0.83 6.68
C THR A 92 13.93 0.14 5.33
N ASP A 93 13.14 -0.91 5.09
CA ASP A 93 13.11 -1.68 3.85
C ASP A 93 11.74 -1.57 3.20
N MET A 94 11.70 -1.02 1.98
CA MET A 94 10.47 -0.79 1.23
C MET A 94 9.69 -2.07 0.93
N ARG A 95 10.36 -3.23 0.83
CA ARG A 95 9.71 -4.51 0.53
C ARG A 95 8.71 -4.90 1.61
N ARG A 96 9.00 -4.56 2.87
CA ARG A 96 8.09 -4.79 4.00
C ARG A 96 6.78 -4.00 3.87
N ALA A 97 6.83 -2.81 3.26
CA ALA A 97 5.64 -2.03 2.99
C ALA A 97 4.81 -2.63 1.84
N PHE A 98 5.46 -3.27 0.86
CA PHE A 98 4.79 -3.86 -0.29
C PHE A 98 4.08 -5.17 0.04
N GLU A 99 4.58 -5.90 1.04
CA GLU A 99 3.95 -7.11 1.59
C GLU A 99 2.73 -6.81 2.48
N ASP A 100 2.52 -5.55 2.89
CA ASP A 100 1.40 -5.18 3.74
C ASP A 100 0.12 -5.03 2.90
N ASP A 101 -0.84 -5.93 3.10
CA ASP A 101 -2.14 -5.95 2.41
C ASP A 101 -3.02 -4.73 2.68
N SER A 102 -2.68 -3.95 3.72
CA SER A 102 -3.31 -2.65 3.96
C SER A 102 -2.71 -1.54 3.09
N ILE A 103 -1.65 -1.76 2.31
CA ILE A 103 -1.19 -0.75 1.36
C ILE A 103 -1.90 -0.94 0.03
N ASP A 104 -2.47 0.14 -0.48
CA ASP A 104 -3.09 0.24 -1.81
C ASP A 104 -2.18 1.03 -2.77
N ILE A 105 -1.53 2.09 -2.27
CA ILE A 105 -0.69 3.01 -3.05
C ILE A 105 0.72 3.10 -2.47
N VAL A 106 1.74 3.02 -3.32
CA VAL A 106 3.13 3.36 -3.00
C VAL A 106 3.48 4.68 -3.68
N SER A 107 3.91 5.66 -2.88
CA SER A 107 4.39 6.95 -3.36
C SER A 107 5.87 7.11 -3.08
N THR A 108 6.70 7.27 -4.10
CA THR A 108 8.17 7.34 -3.94
C THR A 108 8.71 8.72 -4.25
N ALA A 109 9.53 9.23 -3.33
CA ALA A 109 10.30 10.47 -3.44
C ALA A 109 11.78 10.23 -3.04
N THR A 110 12.26 9.00 -3.28
CA THR A 110 13.67 8.61 -3.12
C THR A 110 14.58 9.32 -4.13
N PRO A 111 15.90 9.11 -4.09
CA PRO A 111 16.75 9.52 -5.21
C PRO A 111 16.36 8.82 -6.53
N ASN A 112 16.50 9.52 -7.65
CA ASN A 112 16.03 9.10 -8.98
C ASN A 112 16.47 7.70 -9.46
N HIS A 113 17.61 7.18 -8.99
CA HIS A 113 18.08 5.83 -9.33
C HIS A 113 17.24 4.71 -8.68
N TRP A 114 16.37 5.02 -7.72
CA TRP A 114 15.43 4.07 -7.12
C TRP A 114 14.01 4.16 -7.70
N HIS A 115 13.64 5.26 -8.34
CA HIS A 115 12.27 5.55 -8.76
C HIS A 115 11.59 4.43 -9.56
N ALA A 116 12.19 4.04 -10.69
CA ALA A 116 11.63 3.01 -11.56
C ALA A 116 11.56 1.65 -10.85
N LEU A 117 12.59 1.28 -10.09
CA LEU A 117 12.63 0.00 -9.37
C LEU A 117 11.55 -0.06 -8.29
N THR A 118 11.38 1.01 -7.50
CA THR A 118 10.32 1.13 -6.49
C THR A 118 8.94 0.98 -7.13
N GLY A 119 8.69 1.68 -8.25
CA GLY A 119 7.41 1.57 -8.96
C GLY A 119 7.15 0.16 -9.50
N ILE A 120 8.17 -0.49 -10.08
CA ILE A 120 8.07 -1.87 -10.58
C ILE A 120 7.75 -2.84 -9.43
N TRP A 121 8.49 -2.75 -8.32
CA TRP A 121 8.28 -3.63 -7.16
C TRP A 121 6.92 -3.42 -6.49
N ALA A 122 6.47 -2.17 -6.36
CA ALA A 122 5.14 -1.86 -5.87
C ALA A 122 4.06 -2.53 -6.73
N MET A 123 4.14 -2.37 -8.06
CA MET A 123 3.17 -2.97 -8.97
C MET A 123 3.24 -4.50 -9.02
N GLN A 124 4.44 -5.07 -8.88
CA GLN A 124 4.63 -6.52 -8.72
C GLN A 124 3.91 -7.06 -7.48
N ALA A 125 3.86 -6.27 -6.41
CA ALA A 125 3.12 -6.57 -5.18
C ALA A 125 1.63 -6.20 -5.24
N GLY A 126 1.11 -5.83 -6.41
CA GLY A 126 -0.30 -5.49 -6.60
C GLY A 126 -0.71 -4.09 -6.13
N LYS A 127 0.25 -3.21 -5.87
CA LYS A 127 0.04 -1.83 -5.42
C LYS A 127 0.06 -0.85 -6.60
N ASP A 128 -0.72 0.21 -6.52
CA ASP A 128 -0.59 1.33 -7.46
C ASP A 128 0.62 2.19 -7.09
N ALA A 129 1.24 2.84 -8.07
CA ALA A 129 2.48 3.58 -7.88
C ALA A 129 2.36 5.05 -8.30
N TYR A 130 2.83 5.95 -7.44
CA TYR A 130 3.15 7.33 -7.77
C TYR A 130 4.67 7.53 -7.67
N VAL A 131 5.32 7.97 -8.74
CA VAL A 131 6.78 8.03 -8.86
C VAL A 131 7.22 9.47 -9.15
N GLU A 132 8.06 10.06 -8.31
CA GLU A 132 8.55 11.43 -8.56
C GLU A 132 9.34 11.58 -9.86
N LYS A 133 9.43 12.83 -10.33
CA LYS A 133 10.27 13.20 -11.46
C LYS A 133 11.73 13.44 -11.00
N PRO A 134 12.73 13.19 -11.86
CA PRO A 134 12.63 12.41 -13.10
C PRO A 134 12.33 10.93 -12.79
N VAL A 135 11.50 10.29 -13.62
CA VAL A 135 10.99 8.93 -13.37
C VAL A 135 12.08 7.85 -13.28
N CYS A 136 13.23 8.07 -13.92
CA CYS A 136 14.31 7.10 -13.99
C CYS A 136 15.66 7.76 -14.32
N HIS A 137 16.75 6.99 -14.18
CA HIS A 137 18.10 7.42 -14.52
C HIS A 137 18.48 7.06 -15.97
N LYS A 138 17.91 5.97 -16.52
CA LYS A 138 18.12 5.51 -17.90
C LYS A 138 16.79 5.22 -18.59
N VAL A 139 16.70 5.51 -19.89
CA VAL A 139 15.45 5.38 -20.67
C VAL A 139 14.84 3.95 -20.62
N TRP A 140 15.68 2.92 -20.59
CA TRP A 140 15.22 1.54 -20.54
C TRP A 140 14.49 1.21 -19.22
N GLU A 141 14.83 1.88 -18.12
CA GLU A 141 14.16 1.71 -16.83
C GLU A 141 12.71 2.21 -16.89
N GLY A 142 12.47 3.35 -17.55
CA GLY A 142 11.12 3.84 -17.81
C GLY A 142 10.31 2.90 -18.72
N SER A 143 10.96 2.27 -19.71
CA SER A 143 10.32 1.24 -20.54
C SER A 143 9.93 0.01 -19.72
N ALA A 144 10.79 -0.41 -18.78
CA ALA A 144 10.49 -1.49 -17.84
C ALA A 144 9.34 -1.13 -16.90
N LEU A 145 9.26 0.12 -16.43
CA LEU A 145 8.17 0.61 -15.59
C LEU A 145 6.82 0.57 -16.33
N ILE A 146 6.78 1.01 -17.59
CA ILE A 146 5.57 0.92 -18.45
C ILE A 146 5.16 -0.55 -18.66
N ALA A 147 6.13 -1.42 -18.93
CA ALA A 147 5.87 -2.85 -19.11
C ALA A 147 5.30 -3.47 -17.83
N ALA A 148 5.82 -3.10 -16.66
CA ALA A 148 5.30 -3.55 -15.37
C ALA A 148 3.85 -3.08 -15.14
N ALA A 149 3.56 -1.79 -15.36
CA ALA A 149 2.20 -1.26 -15.19
C ALA A 149 1.16 -2.03 -16.03
N ARG A 150 1.50 -2.31 -17.29
CA ARG A 150 0.65 -3.10 -18.20
C ARG A 150 0.54 -4.56 -17.76
N LYS A 151 1.66 -5.19 -17.39
CA LYS A 151 1.71 -6.61 -17.00
C LYS A 151 0.89 -6.88 -15.74
N TYR A 152 0.98 -6.01 -14.74
CA TYR A 152 0.33 -6.19 -13.44
C TYR A 152 -1.03 -5.49 -13.36
N ASN A 153 -1.46 -4.82 -14.43
CA ASN A 153 -2.72 -4.06 -14.49
C ASN A 153 -2.89 -3.13 -13.28
N ARG A 154 -1.87 -2.29 -13.06
CA ARG A 154 -1.77 -1.31 -11.97
C ARG A 154 -1.65 0.09 -12.53
N MET A 155 -2.11 1.07 -11.76
CA MET A 155 -1.90 2.47 -12.08
C MET A 155 -0.46 2.88 -11.75
N CYS A 156 0.19 3.58 -12.69
CA CYS A 156 1.49 4.20 -12.49
C CYS A 156 1.40 5.65 -12.95
N GLN A 157 1.59 6.58 -12.01
CA GLN A 157 1.61 8.02 -12.28
C GLN A 157 3.01 8.59 -11.98
N VAL A 158 3.39 9.59 -12.77
CA VAL A 158 4.63 10.37 -12.64
C VAL A 158 4.27 11.84 -12.49
#